data_AF-A0A518GTE9-F1
#
_entry.id   AF-A0A518GTE9-F1
#
_cell.length_a   1.000
_cell.length_b   1.000
_cell.length_c   1.000
_cell.angle_alpha   90.00
_cell.angle_beta   90.00
_cell.angle_gamma   90.00
#
_symmetry.space_group_name_H-M   'P 1'
#
loop_
_entity.id
_entity.type
_entity.pdbx_description
1 polymer ?
#
loop_
_entity_poly.entity_id
_entity_poly.type
_entity_poly.pdbx_seq_one_letter_code
_entity_poly.pdbx_strand_id
1 'polypeptide(L)'
;MGIDAVNRTDAEVKTSQSNRCPDRELPSWLVLLNRHLAAPMFFAIVLYLAAFHDLVVTIVSRDAVRLDRWSIWVCIAVQVVCLMEYLTYRIICPTISREFAWTVILTPFRLTCRDLGTGSFIWLPRMGWTLPDARLAKLVSATVTVGLTVALLVFLGIILTIANSGESLLAAPKLPVFQLTMKLIWIAAVVECCVLYSIIGRKMFPQHRTTAMILLSPLFSALVVILFRRVILGILAYEPIHRVIWNRRRHIALLERKIADRMFEVQMLKDRIAEERARLSLDRPPVEGEPIESVVEPI
;
A
#
# COMPACT_ATOMS: atom_id res chain seq x y z
N MET A 1 -43.14 -14.14 -14.86
CA MET A 1 -42.28 -13.19 -15.61
C MET A 1 -40.80 -13.60 -15.50
N GLY A 2 -40.40 -14.76 -16.06
CA GLY A 2 -39.04 -15.28 -15.87
C GLY A 2 -38.45 -16.03 -17.07
N ILE A 3 -39.18 -16.14 -18.19
CA ILE A 3 -38.75 -16.92 -19.37
C ILE A 3 -38.20 -15.98 -20.45
N ASP A 4 -38.68 -14.73 -20.52
CA ASP A 4 -38.23 -13.75 -21.53
C ASP A 4 -36.83 -13.19 -21.28
N ALA A 5 -36.31 -13.28 -20.04
CA ALA A 5 -34.97 -12.81 -19.71
C ALA A 5 -33.87 -13.77 -20.20
N VAL A 6 -34.16 -15.08 -20.25
CA VAL A 6 -33.20 -16.12 -20.66
C VAL A 6 -33.06 -16.18 -22.18
N ASN A 7 -34.16 -16.00 -22.92
CA ASN A 7 -34.11 -15.97 -24.39
C ASN A 7 -33.44 -14.70 -24.95
N ARG A 8 -33.46 -13.58 -24.21
CA ARG A 8 -32.72 -12.37 -24.60
C ARG A 8 -31.21 -12.53 -24.44
N THR A 9 -30.74 -13.25 -23.43
CA THR A 9 -29.30 -13.50 -23.25
C THR A 9 -28.71 -14.35 -24.38
N ASP A 10 -29.42 -15.36 -24.86
CA ASP A 10 -28.91 -16.24 -25.93
C ASP A 10 -28.93 -15.59 -27.32
N ALA A 11 -29.90 -14.71 -27.59
CA ALA A 11 -29.97 -13.95 -28.83
C ALA A 11 -28.92 -12.81 -28.89
N GLU A 12 -28.56 -12.21 -27.76
CA GLU A 12 -27.56 -11.13 -27.69
C GLU A 12 -26.11 -11.61 -27.60
N VAL A 13 -25.87 -12.84 -27.12
CA VAL A 13 -24.55 -13.48 -27.23
C VAL A 13 -24.17 -13.64 -28.72
N LYS A 14 -25.14 -13.96 -29.59
CA LYS A 14 -24.89 -14.08 -31.04
C LYS A 14 -24.52 -12.76 -31.72
N THR A 15 -25.05 -11.62 -31.27
CA THR A 15 -24.73 -10.31 -31.89
C THR A 15 -23.40 -9.72 -31.43
N SER A 16 -22.91 -10.03 -30.21
CA SER A 16 -21.53 -9.67 -29.82
C SER A 16 -20.46 -10.58 -30.41
N GLN A 17 -20.85 -11.74 -30.94
CA GLN A 17 -19.98 -12.59 -31.77
C GLN A 17 -19.82 -12.07 -33.22
N SER A 18 -20.63 -11.10 -33.64
CA SER A 18 -20.66 -10.58 -35.03
C SER A 18 -19.49 -9.67 -35.41
N ASN A 19 -18.63 -9.26 -34.46
CA ASN A 19 -17.38 -8.53 -34.75
C ASN A 19 -16.15 -9.46 -34.78
N ARG A 20 -16.36 -10.78 -34.83
CA ARG A 20 -15.26 -11.75 -34.96
C ARG A 20 -14.64 -11.65 -36.34
N CYS A 21 -13.32 -11.85 -36.36
CA CYS A 21 -12.55 -12.02 -37.58
C CYS A 21 -13.27 -13.04 -38.48
N PRO A 22 -13.61 -12.68 -39.73
CA PRO A 22 -14.27 -13.61 -40.65
C PRO A 22 -13.35 -14.79 -40.91
N ASP A 23 -13.80 -15.99 -40.55
CA ASP A 23 -13.47 -17.36 -41.01
C ASP A 23 -12.08 -17.66 -41.62
N ARG A 24 -11.03 -16.92 -41.26
CA ARG A 24 -9.65 -17.39 -41.42
C ARG A 24 -9.34 -18.23 -40.20
N GLU A 25 -9.31 -19.54 -40.41
CA GLU A 25 -8.77 -20.49 -39.46
C GLU A 25 -7.39 -19.99 -39.00
N LEU A 26 -7.30 -19.56 -37.74
CA LEU A 26 -6.02 -19.18 -37.17
C LEU A 26 -5.10 -20.40 -37.20
N PRO A 27 -3.79 -20.22 -37.48
CA PRO A 27 -2.86 -21.33 -37.45
C PRO A 27 -2.92 -22.05 -36.09
N SER A 28 -3.08 -23.37 -36.10
CA SER A 28 -3.22 -24.19 -34.88
C SER A 28 -2.06 -23.99 -33.90
N TRP A 29 -0.84 -23.82 -34.42
CA TRP A 29 0.35 -23.54 -33.63
C TRP A 29 0.28 -22.20 -32.87
N LEU A 30 -0.40 -21.19 -33.42
CA LEU A 30 -0.54 -19.87 -32.80
C LEU A 30 -1.50 -19.93 -31.61
N VAL A 31 -2.59 -20.70 -31.75
CA VAL A 31 -3.53 -20.99 -30.67
C VAL A 31 -2.82 -21.74 -29.54
N LEU A 32 -2.03 -22.76 -29.89
CA LEU A 32 -1.24 -23.52 -28.92
C LEU A 32 -0.22 -22.63 -28.19
N LEU A 33 0.48 -21.75 -28.92
CA LEU A 33 1.43 -20.80 -28.36
C LEU A 33 0.75 -19.85 -27.36
N ASN A 34 -0.39 -19.24 -27.72
CA ASN A 34 -1.16 -18.39 -26.80
C ASN A 34 -1.57 -19.15 -25.53
N ARG A 35 -1.97 -20.42 -25.68
CA ARG A 35 -2.34 -21.29 -24.55
C ARG A 35 -1.19 -21.56 -23.60
N HIS A 36 0.01 -21.77 -24.12
CA HIS A 36 1.21 -21.94 -23.31
C HIS A 36 1.74 -20.63 -22.72
N LEU A 37 1.58 -19.51 -23.42
CA LEU A 37 2.02 -18.20 -22.95
C LEU A 37 1.14 -17.61 -21.84
N ALA A 38 -0.12 -18.04 -21.71
CA ALA A 38 -1.03 -17.46 -20.71
C ALA A 38 -0.51 -17.54 -19.27
N ALA A 39 0.05 -18.69 -18.86
CA ALA A 39 0.61 -18.87 -17.53
C ALA A 39 1.84 -17.98 -17.26
N PRO A 40 2.93 -18.01 -18.08
CA PRO A 40 4.09 -17.15 -17.85
C PRO A 40 3.73 -15.67 -17.98
N MET A 41 2.81 -15.29 -18.89
CA MET A 41 2.34 -13.91 -19.01
C MET A 41 1.59 -13.46 -17.75
N PHE A 42 0.79 -14.31 -17.12
CA PHE A 42 0.16 -13.99 -15.84
C PHE A 42 1.20 -13.62 -14.78
N PHE A 43 2.25 -14.44 -14.62
CA PHE A 43 3.32 -14.16 -13.65
C PHE A 43 4.11 -12.91 -14.02
N ALA A 44 4.39 -12.69 -15.31
CA ALA A 44 5.05 -11.49 -15.80
C ALA A 44 4.22 -10.23 -15.50
N ILE A 45 2.89 -10.29 -15.63
CA ILE A 45 1.99 -9.17 -15.31
C ILE A 45 1.93 -8.92 -13.81
N VAL A 46 1.89 -9.96 -12.97
CA VAL A 46 1.94 -9.81 -11.51
C VAL A 46 3.27 -9.18 -11.08
N LEU A 47 4.38 -9.60 -11.69
CA LEU A 47 5.70 -9.02 -11.45
C LEU A 47 5.77 -7.56 -11.93
N TYR A 48 5.19 -7.26 -13.10
CA TYR A 48 5.03 -5.90 -13.62
C TYR A 48 4.24 -5.02 -12.65
N LEU A 49 3.11 -5.51 -12.12
CA LEU A 49 2.30 -4.78 -11.15
C LEU A 49 3.08 -4.50 -9.86
N ALA A 50 3.87 -5.46 -9.39
CA ALA A 50 4.73 -5.28 -8.23
C ALA A 50 5.82 -4.22 -8.46
N ALA A 51 6.50 -4.26 -9.60
CA ALA A 51 7.53 -3.29 -9.98
C ALA A 51 6.93 -1.89 -10.23
N PHE A 52 5.77 -1.83 -10.88
CA PHE A 52 5.05 -0.59 -11.16
C PHE A 52 4.59 0.09 -9.86
N HIS A 53 4.08 -0.67 -8.90
CA HIS A 53 3.75 -0.15 -7.57
C HIS A 53 4.98 0.50 -6.91
N ASP A 54 6.12 -0.18 -6.89
CA ASP A 54 7.35 0.35 -6.29
C ASP A 54 7.83 1.62 -7.01
N LEU A 55 7.73 1.65 -8.34
CA LEU A 55 8.05 2.81 -9.16
C LEU A 55 7.16 4.01 -8.78
N VAL A 56 5.84 3.81 -8.69
CA VAL A 56 4.88 4.85 -8.32
C VAL A 56 5.15 5.37 -6.91
N VAL A 57 5.36 4.48 -5.94
CA VAL A 57 5.69 4.87 -4.55
C VAL A 57 6.99 5.68 -4.51
N THR A 58 8.00 5.29 -5.28
CA THR A 58 9.29 6.01 -5.32
C THR A 58 9.15 7.40 -5.95
N ILE A 59 8.39 7.52 -7.04
CA ILE A 59 8.11 8.81 -7.69
C ILE A 59 7.33 9.74 -6.74
N VAL A 60 6.30 9.21 -6.07
CA VAL A 60 5.44 9.99 -5.16
C VAL A 60 6.15 10.40 -3.88
N SER A 61 7.04 9.54 -3.35
CA SER A 61 7.85 9.87 -2.17
C SER A 61 8.91 10.93 -2.46
N ARG A 62 9.21 11.21 -3.74
CA ARG A 62 10.30 12.08 -4.21
C ARG A 62 11.70 11.60 -3.80
N ASP A 63 11.83 10.32 -3.41
CA ASP A 63 13.11 9.71 -3.10
C ASP A 63 13.81 9.25 -4.39
N ALA A 64 14.24 10.21 -5.21
CA ALA A 64 14.94 9.95 -6.48
C ALA A 64 16.23 9.13 -6.31
N VAL A 65 16.84 9.17 -5.12
CA VAL A 65 18.09 8.44 -4.79
C VAL A 65 17.85 6.94 -4.67
N ARG A 66 16.61 6.50 -4.39
CA ARG A 66 16.23 5.10 -4.21
C ARG A 66 15.42 4.52 -5.37
N LEU A 67 15.44 5.17 -6.54
CA LEU A 67 14.80 4.62 -7.73
C LEU A 67 15.47 3.27 -8.08
N ASP A 68 14.81 2.20 -7.67
CA ASP A 68 15.33 0.85 -7.87
C ASP A 68 15.34 0.59 -9.38
N ARG A 69 16.55 0.55 -9.94
CA ARG A 69 16.79 0.35 -11.37
C ARG A 69 16.08 -0.92 -11.83
N TRP A 70 15.99 -1.92 -10.96
CA TRP A 70 15.34 -3.19 -11.28
C TRP A 70 13.87 -3.03 -11.63
N SER A 71 13.10 -2.24 -10.86
CA SER A 71 11.66 -2.05 -11.13
C SER A 71 11.39 -1.39 -12.49
N ILE A 72 12.23 -0.44 -12.90
CA ILE A 72 12.14 0.18 -14.23
C ILE A 72 12.42 -0.85 -15.31
N TRP A 73 13.50 -1.62 -15.17
CA TRP A 73 13.87 -2.64 -16.16
C TRP A 73 12.82 -3.74 -16.28
N VAL A 74 12.22 -4.18 -15.17
CA VAL A 74 11.10 -5.12 -15.17
C VAL A 74 9.90 -4.54 -15.92
N CYS A 75 9.52 -3.30 -15.63
CA CYS A 75 8.42 -2.64 -16.32
C CYS A 75 8.68 -2.55 -17.84
N ILE A 76 9.87 -2.12 -18.25
CA ILE A 76 10.26 -2.04 -19.65
C ILE A 76 10.27 -3.44 -20.31
N ALA A 77 10.86 -4.44 -19.66
CA ALA A 77 10.99 -5.78 -20.20
C ALA A 77 9.61 -6.41 -20.47
N VAL A 78 8.70 -6.37 -19.50
CA VAL A 78 7.34 -6.93 -19.68
C VAL A 78 6.57 -6.14 -20.74
N GLN A 79 6.75 -4.82 -20.79
CA GLN A 79 6.13 -3.98 -21.82
C GLN A 79 6.61 -4.35 -23.24
N VAL A 80 7.91 -4.58 -23.40
CA VAL A 80 8.49 -5.03 -24.67
C VAL A 80 7.95 -6.41 -25.06
N VAL A 81 7.83 -7.35 -24.11
CA VAL A 81 7.25 -8.67 -24.38
C VAL A 81 5.80 -8.56 -24.86
N CYS A 82 4.96 -7.76 -24.19
CA CYS A 82 3.58 -7.52 -24.62
C CYS A 82 3.50 -6.84 -26.00
N LEU A 83 4.41 -5.91 -26.29
CA LEU A 83 4.49 -5.27 -27.60
C LEU A 83 4.88 -6.27 -28.69
N MET A 84 5.88 -7.12 -28.44
CA MET A 84 6.32 -8.15 -29.39
C MET A 84 5.22 -9.18 -29.64
N GLU A 85 4.51 -9.62 -28.60
CA GLU A 85 3.33 -10.48 -28.73
C GLU A 85 2.26 -9.82 -29.62
N TYR A 86 1.92 -8.56 -29.35
CA TYR A 86 0.96 -7.80 -30.14
C TYR A 86 1.36 -7.67 -31.61
N LEU A 87 2.61 -7.29 -31.88
CA LEU A 87 3.13 -7.14 -33.24
C LEU A 87 3.11 -8.48 -33.98
N THR A 88 3.53 -9.56 -33.32
CA THR A 88 3.48 -10.92 -33.89
C THR A 88 2.06 -11.28 -34.30
N TYR A 89 1.08 -11.06 -33.42
CA TYR A 89 -0.31 -11.34 -33.74
C TYR A 89 -0.89 -10.42 -34.80
N ARG A 90 -0.47 -9.15 -34.85
CA ARG A 90 -0.94 -8.20 -35.87
C ARG A 90 -0.36 -8.49 -37.25
N ILE A 91 0.87 -8.99 -37.33
CA ILE A 91 1.48 -9.42 -38.60
C ILE A 91 0.76 -10.65 -39.15
N ILE A 92 0.47 -11.64 -38.29
CA ILE A 92 -0.19 -12.88 -38.70
C ILE A 92 -1.69 -12.65 -38.95
N CYS A 93 -2.33 -11.84 -38.12
CA CYS A 93 -3.77 -11.59 -38.13
C CYS A 93 -4.03 -10.07 -38.07
N PRO A 94 -4.02 -9.37 -39.22
CA PRO A 94 -4.14 -7.90 -39.28
C PRO A 94 -5.51 -7.38 -38.80
N THR A 95 -6.49 -8.26 -38.71
CA THR A 95 -7.86 -8.02 -38.22
C THR A 95 -8.00 -8.12 -36.70
N ILE A 96 -6.90 -8.30 -35.96
CA ILE A 96 -6.97 -8.40 -34.50
C ILE A 96 -7.66 -7.16 -33.91
N SER A 97 -8.51 -7.40 -32.91
CA SER A 97 -9.36 -6.35 -32.37
C SER A 97 -8.52 -5.22 -31.78
N ARG A 98 -9.02 -3.97 -31.88
CA ARG A 98 -8.43 -2.81 -31.18
C ARG A 98 -8.32 -3.03 -29.66
N GLU A 99 -9.09 -3.96 -29.11
CA GLU A 99 -9.02 -4.34 -27.69
C GLU A 99 -7.68 -4.98 -27.34
N PHE A 100 -7.09 -5.73 -28.26
CA PHE A 100 -5.75 -6.31 -28.09
C PHE A 100 -4.64 -5.24 -28.20
N ALA A 101 -4.92 -4.06 -28.78
CA ALA A 101 -3.95 -2.95 -28.77
C ALA A 101 -3.86 -2.29 -27.39
N TRP A 102 -4.99 -2.25 -26.66
CA TRP A 102 -5.03 -1.69 -25.31
C TRP A 102 -4.24 -2.52 -24.30
N THR A 103 -4.01 -3.80 -24.55
CA THR A 103 -3.23 -4.67 -23.66
C THR A 103 -1.73 -4.37 -23.71
N VAL A 104 -1.27 -3.76 -24.80
CA VAL A 104 0.09 -3.20 -24.88
C VAL A 104 0.15 -1.93 -24.04
N ILE A 105 -0.73 -0.97 -24.28
CA ILE A 105 -0.69 0.33 -23.57
C ILE A 105 -0.93 0.15 -22.07
N LEU A 106 -1.87 -0.73 -21.72
CA LEU A 106 -2.25 -1.09 -20.35
C LEU A 106 -1.94 -2.56 -20.15
N THR A 107 -0.68 -2.87 -19.88
CA THR A 107 -0.14 -4.22 -19.62
C THR A 107 -1.03 -5.08 -18.70
N PRO A 108 -1.61 -4.54 -17.60
CA PRO A 108 -2.50 -5.33 -16.74
C PRO A 108 -3.74 -5.88 -17.46
N PHE A 109 -4.21 -5.21 -18.52
CA PHE A 109 -5.36 -5.67 -19.30
C PHE A 109 -5.04 -6.91 -20.12
N ARG A 110 -3.78 -7.31 -20.27
CA ARG A 110 -3.44 -8.61 -20.87
C ARG A 110 -4.02 -9.79 -20.08
N LEU A 111 -4.30 -9.62 -18.79
CA LEU A 111 -5.04 -10.58 -17.96
C LEU A 111 -6.48 -10.78 -18.41
N THR A 112 -7.04 -9.81 -19.13
CA THR A 112 -8.44 -9.86 -19.59
C THR A 112 -8.60 -10.45 -20.97
N CYS A 113 -7.48 -10.82 -21.62
CA CYS A 113 -7.50 -11.42 -22.94
C CYS A 113 -8.06 -12.84 -22.90
N ARG A 114 -8.92 -13.12 -23.88
CA ARG A 114 -9.50 -14.44 -24.10
C ARG A 114 -8.62 -15.26 -25.06
N ASP A 115 -8.90 -16.55 -25.13
CA ASP A 115 -8.28 -17.45 -26.12
C ASP A 115 -8.43 -16.88 -27.53
N LEU A 116 -7.32 -16.81 -28.29
CA LEU A 116 -7.32 -16.34 -29.67
C LEU A 116 -8.16 -17.22 -30.60
N GLY A 117 -8.25 -18.53 -30.32
CA GLY A 117 -8.96 -19.46 -31.19
C GLY A 117 -10.48 -19.26 -31.14
N THR A 118 -11.05 -19.30 -29.94
CA THR A 118 -12.52 -19.24 -29.76
C THR A 118 -13.03 -17.88 -29.29
N GLY A 119 -12.17 -17.04 -28.72
CA GLY A 119 -12.56 -15.80 -28.04
C GLY A 119 -13.46 -16.04 -26.82
N SER A 120 -13.62 -17.29 -26.39
CA SER A 120 -14.60 -17.68 -25.37
C SER A 120 -13.95 -18.05 -24.06
N PHE A 121 -12.75 -18.65 -24.06
CA PHE A 121 -12.10 -19.09 -22.82
C PHE A 121 -11.20 -18.01 -22.21
N ILE A 122 -11.10 -18.02 -20.88
CA ILE A 122 -10.18 -17.19 -20.10
C ILE A 122 -9.25 -18.11 -19.32
N TRP A 123 -7.98 -17.74 -19.22
CA TRP A 123 -7.03 -18.49 -18.40
C TRP A 123 -7.00 -17.93 -16.98
N LEU A 124 -7.11 -18.82 -15.98
CA LEU A 124 -7.01 -18.48 -14.58
C LEU A 124 -5.96 -19.35 -13.86
N PRO A 125 -5.23 -18.79 -12.88
CA PRO A 125 -4.32 -19.58 -12.07
C PRO A 125 -5.08 -20.71 -11.36
N ARG A 126 -4.47 -21.90 -11.30
CA ARG A 126 -5.03 -23.16 -10.76
C ARG A 126 -6.22 -23.77 -11.52
N MET A 127 -6.99 -23.00 -12.28
CA MET A 127 -8.13 -23.51 -13.05
C MET A 127 -7.83 -23.74 -14.53
N GLY A 128 -6.76 -23.13 -15.06
CA GLY A 128 -6.43 -23.22 -16.47
C GLY A 128 -7.42 -22.47 -17.36
N TRP A 129 -7.63 -22.95 -18.57
CA TRP A 129 -8.58 -22.37 -19.54
C TRP A 129 -10.01 -22.77 -19.21
N THR A 130 -10.85 -21.80 -18.84
CA THR A 130 -12.25 -22.02 -18.42
C THR A 130 -13.20 -21.07 -19.13
N LEU A 131 -14.48 -21.45 -19.18
CA LEU A 131 -15.53 -20.63 -19.78
C LEU A 131 -15.97 -19.54 -18.78
N PRO A 132 -16.02 -18.26 -19.18
CA PRO A 132 -16.43 -17.16 -18.32
C PRO A 132 -17.94 -17.16 -18.10
N ASP A 133 -18.37 -17.88 -17.08
CA ASP A 133 -19.76 -17.94 -16.66
C ASP A 133 -20.03 -17.08 -15.42
N ALA A 134 -21.29 -16.69 -15.20
CA ALA A 134 -21.71 -15.95 -14.00
C ALA A 134 -21.36 -16.69 -12.68
N ARG A 135 -21.35 -18.02 -12.71
CA ARG A 135 -20.92 -18.85 -11.56
C ARG A 135 -19.43 -18.69 -11.27
N LEU A 136 -18.60 -18.65 -12.32
CA LEU A 136 -17.16 -18.43 -12.19
C LEU A 136 -16.88 -17.02 -11.64
N ALA A 137 -17.58 -15.99 -12.14
CA ALA A 137 -17.48 -14.63 -11.60
C ALA A 137 -17.77 -14.59 -10.09
N LYS A 138 -18.86 -15.25 -9.66
CA LYS A 138 -19.24 -15.30 -8.23
C LYS A 138 -18.20 -16.03 -7.39
N LEU A 139 -17.66 -17.14 -7.90
CA LEU A 139 -16.65 -17.92 -7.20
C LEU A 139 -15.32 -17.17 -7.10
N VAL A 140 -14.86 -16.56 -8.18
CA VAL A 140 -13.65 -15.72 -8.19
C VAL A 140 -13.81 -14.55 -7.23
N SER A 141 -14.92 -13.80 -7.35
CA SER A 141 -15.20 -12.67 -6.43
C SER A 141 -15.23 -13.13 -4.98
N ALA A 142 -15.87 -14.26 -4.65
CA ALA A 142 -15.89 -14.78 -3.28
C ALA A 142 -14.48 -15.15 -2.78
N THR A 143 -13.71 -15.90 -3.57
CA THR A 143 -12.35 -16.33 -3.17
C THR A 143 -11.41 -15.13 -2.95
N VAL A 144 -11.48 -14.12 -3.79
CA VAL A 144 -10.63 -12.93 -3.68
C VAL A 144 -11.13 -11.98 -2.59
N THR A 145 -12.45 -11.80 -2.44
CA THR A 145 -13.02 -11.01 -1.34
C THR A 145 -12.62 -11.58 0.02
N VAL A 146 -12.64 -12.91 0.17
CA VAL A 146 -12.16 -13.57 1.39
C VAL A 146 -10.67 -13.27 1.60
N GLY A 147 -9.84 -13.42 0.55
CA GLY A 147 -8.42 -13.11 0.62
C GLY A 147 -8.13 -11.65 0.98
N LEU A 148 -8.86 -10.71 0.39
CA LEU A 148 -8.77 -9.28 0.68
C LEU A 148 -9.19 -8.97 2.11
N THR A 149 -10.29 -9.59 2.58
CA THR A 149 -10.77 -9.42 3.95
C THR A 149 -9.73 -9.90 4.95
N VAL A 150 -9.12 -11.07 4.72
CA VAL A 150 -8.03 -11.59 5.55
C VAL A 150 -6.84 -10.63 5.55
N ALA A 151 -6.42 -10.13 4.38
CA ALA A 151 -5.32 -9.19 4.28
C ALA A 151 -5.61 -7.85 5.00
N LEU A 152 -6.85 -7.36 4.92
CA LEU A 152 -7.31 -6.17 5.64
C LEU A 152 -7.36 -6.39 7.15
N LEU A 153 -7.74 -7.59 7.62
CA LEU A 153 -7.70 -7.94 9.05
C LEU A 153 -6.26 -8.00 9.57
N VAL A 154 -5.34 -8.59 8.80
CA VAL A 154 -3.90 -8.58 9.14
C VAL A 154 -3.38 -7.14 9.19
N PHE A 155 -3.75 -6.32 8.21
CA PHE A 155 -3.41 -4.90 8.16
C PHE A 155 -3.94 -4.13 9.38
N LEU A 156 -5.21 -4.35 9.76
CA LEU A 156 -5.81 -3.78 10.96
C LEU A 156 -5.06 -4.21 12.23
N GLY A 157 -4.69 -5.48 12.34
CA GLY A 157 -3.88 -5.99 13.43
C GLY A 157 -2.53 -5.29 13.54
N ILE A 158 -1.84 -5.07 12.41
CA ILE A 158 -0.57 -4.34 12.39
C ILE A 158 -0.76 -2.90 12.88
N ILE A 159 -1.79 -2.19 12.39
CA ILE A 159 -2.10 -0.82 12.84
C ILE A 159 -2.38 -0.78 14.34
N LEU A 160 -3.21 -1.70 14.86
CA LEU A 160 -3.54 -1.77 16.29
C LEU A 160 -2.28 -2.00 17.14
N THR A 161 -1.36 -2.88 16.70
CA THR A 161 -0.10 -3.08 17.43
C THR A 161 0.78 -1.84 17.44
N ILE A 162 0.85 -1.10 16.33
CA ILE A 162 1.62 0.15 16.26
C ILE A 162 0.96 1.23 17.13
N ALA A 163 -0.36 1.37 17.06
CA ALA A 163 -1.12 2.31 17.88
C ALA A 163 -0.94 2.05 19.39
N ASN A 164 -1.00 0.78 19.81
CA ASN A 164 -0.80 0.39 21.21
C ASN A 164 0.64 0.62 21.70
N SER A 165 1.63 0.53 20.82
CA SER A 165 3.04 0.77 21.19
C SER A 165 3.39 2.26 21.38
N GLY A 166 2.52 3.18 20.94
CA GLY A 166 2.80 4.63 20.99
C GLY A 166 3.96 5.08 20.07
N GLU A 167 4.51 4.17 19.27
CA GLU A 167 5.60 4.46 18.34
C GLU A 167 5.09 5.21 17.10
N SER A 168 5.91 6.15 16.61
CA SER A 168 5.64 6.75 15.31
C SER A 168 5.75 5.69 14.21
N LEU A 169 4.79 5.66 13.29
CA LEU A 169 4.70 4.67 12.21
C LEU A 169 5.99 4.56 11.36
N LEU A 170 6.79 5.62 11.33
CA LEU A 170 8.06 5.72 10.59
C LEU A 170 9.25 5.10 11.35
N ALA A 171 9.17 4.99 12.68
CA ALA A 171 10.20 4.39 13.52
C ALA A 171 9.92 2.91 13.83
N ALA A 172 8.70 2.44 13.54
CA ALA A 172 8.30 1.08 13.85
C ALA A 172 9.13 0.07 13.02
N PRO A 173 9.78 -0.93 13.64
CA PRO A 173 10.55 -1.97 12.94
C PRO A 173 9.68 -2.80 11.99
N LYS A 174 8.35 -2.72 12.12
CA LYS A 174 7.35 -3.40 11.29
C LYS A 174 6.97 -2.65 10.00
N LEU A 175 7.54 -1.47 9.74
CA LEU A 175 7.25 -0.67 8.54
C LEU A 175 7.44 -1.45 7.22
N PRO A 176 8.48 -2.30 7.03
CA PRO A 176 8.63 -3.09 5.80
C PRO A 176 7.49 -4.10 5.60
N VAL A 177 7.02 -4.73 6.69
CA VAL A 177 5.90 -5.69 6.66
C VAL A 177 4.59 -4.98 6.31
N PHE A 178 4.38 -3.78 6.85
CA PHE A 178 3.24 -2.93 6.51
C PHE A 178 3.23 -2.54 5.03
N GLN A 179 4.37 -2.08 4.50
CA GLN A 179 4.52 -1.72 3.09
C GLN A 179 4.29 -2.92 2.15
N LEU A 180 4.83 -4.09 2.50
CA LEU A 180 4.63 -5.33 1.75
C LEU A 180 3.15 -5.74 1.75
N THR A 181 2.48 -5.65 2.89
CA THR A 181 1.05 -5.99 3.00
C THR A 181 0.19 -5.07 2.14
N MET A 182 0.46 -3.77 2.17
CA MET A 182 -0.21 -2.79 1.30
C MET A 182 0.00 -3.09 -0.18
N LYS A 183 1.23 -3.41 -0.57
CA LYS A 183 1.58 -3.79 -1.94
C LYS A 183 0.81 -5.03 -2.39
N LEU A 184 0.75 -6.08 -1.56
CA LEU A 184 0.02 -7.32 -1.87
C LEU A 184 -1.49 -7.07 -2.01
N ILE A 185 -2.09 -6.28 -1.12
CA ILE A 185 -3.50 -5.88 -1.18
C ILE A 185 -3.79 -5.15 -2.50
N TRP A 186 -2.94 -4.20 -2.88
CA TRP A 186 -3.08 -3.44 -4.11
C TRP A 186 -3.00 -4.33 -5.35
N ILE A 187 -1.99 -5.21 -5.44
CA ILE A 187 -1.83 -6.14 -6.56
C ILE A 187 -3.05 -7.06 -6.67
N ALA A 188 -3.49 -7.65 -5.55
CA ALA A 188 -4.64 -8.54 -5.52
C ALA A 188 -5.91 -7.84 -6.03
N ALA A 189 -6.16 -6.60 -5.60
CA ALA A 189 -7.31 -5.82 -6.06
C ALA A 189 -7.26 -5.50 -7.56
N VAL A 190 -6.09 -5.16 -8.10
CA VAL A 190 -5.93 -4.88 -9.54
C VAL A 190 -6.17 -6.15 -10.36
N VAL A 191 -5.59 -7.28 -9.94
CA VAL A 191 -5.79 -8.57 -10.60
C VAL A 191 -7.27 -8.97 -10.55
N GLU A 192 -7.93 -8.83 -9.40
CA GLU A 192 -9.36 -9.11 -9.24
C GLU A 192 -10.19 -8.33 -10.25
N CYS A 193 -9.98 -7.03 -10.34
CA CYS A 193 -10.76 -6.18 -11.22
C CYS A 193 -10.51 -6.52 -12.69
N CYS A 194 -9.28 -6.86 -13.07
CA CYS A 194 -8.97 -7.34 -14.42
C CYS A 194 -9.73 -8.65 -14.71
N VAL A 195 -9.68 -9.61 -13.79
CA VAL A 195 -10.37 -10.90 -13.97
C VAL A 195 -11.88 -10.71 -14.04
N LEU A 196 -12.47 -9.92 -13.14
CA LEU A 196 -13.91 -9.62 -13.17
C LEU A 196 -14.32 -8.92 -14.47
N TYR A 197 -13.52 -7.96 -14.94
CA TYR A 197 -13.74 -7.30 -16.22
C TYR A 197 -13.74 -8.31 -17.38
N SER A 198 -12.80 -9.26 -17.36
CA SER A 198 -12.67 -10.28 -18.38
C SER A 198 -13.88 -11.22 -18.47
N ILE A 199 -14.46 -11.57 -17.31
CA ILE A 199 -15.60 -12.48 -17.22
C ILE A 199 -16.90 -11.76 -17.60
N ILE A 200 -17.12 -10.57 -17.05
CA ILE A 200 -18.41 -9.87 -17.10
C ILE A 200 -18.56 -9.03 -18.38
N GLY A 201 -17.47 -8.58 -19.00
CA GLY A 201 -17.48 -7.80 -20.22
C GLY A 201 -18.06 -6.38 -20.08
N ARG A 202 -18.08 -5.61 -21.18
CA ARG A 202 -18.44 -4.18 -21.20
C ARG A 202 -19.91 -3.88 -20.86
N LYS A 203 -20.84 -4.83 -21.05
CA LYS A 203 -22.29 -4.56 -20.95
C LYS A 203 -22.84 -4.51 -19.51
N MET A 204 -22.22 -5.17 -18.53
CA MET A 204 -22.65 -5.13 -17.12
C MET A 204 -21.87 -4.13 -16.24
N PHE A 205 -21.08 -3.27 -16.88
CA PHE A 205 -20.36 -2.17 -16.22
C PHE A 205 -21.24 -1.15 -15.46
N PRO A 206 -22.53 -0.90 -15.79
CA PRO A 206 -23.35 0.02 -14.99
C PRO A 206 -23.73 -0.55 -13.62
N GLN A 207 -23.92 -1.86 -13.49
CA GLN A 207 -24.30 -2.52 -12.23
C GLN A 207 -23.09 -2.76 -11.30
N HIS A 208 -21.89 -2.89 -11.87
CA HIS A 208 -20.62 -2.99 -11.15
C HIS A 208 -19.80 -1.69 -11.16
N ARG A 209 -20.46 -0.54 -11.33
CA ARG A 209 -19.82 0.79 -11.26
C ARG A 209 -19.04 1.00 -9.98
N THR A 210 -19.52 0.44 -8.87
CA THR A 210 -18.82 0.40 -7.58
C THR A 210 -17.52 -0.38 -7.66
N THR A 211 -17.47 -1.52 -8.35
CA THR A 211 -16.25 -2.32 -8.56
C THR A 211 -15.27 -1.65 -9.52
N ALA A 212 -15.75 -0.91 -10.52
CA ALA A 212 -14.90 -0.05 -11.35
C ALA A 212 -14.40 1.20 -10.61
N MET A 213 -15.19 1.75 -9.67
CA MET A 213 -14.71 2.74 -8.71
C MET A 213 -13.73 2.12 -7.69
N ILE A 214 -13.82 0.80 -7.43
CA ILE A 214 -12.80 0.04 -6.70
C ILE A 214 -11.57 -0.22 -7.56
N LEU A 215 -11.64 -0.27 -8.89
CA LEU A 215 -10.46 -0.22 -9.78
C LEU A 215 -9.76 1.16 -9.73
N LEU A 216 -10.52 2.23 -9.45
CA LEU A 216 -9.98 3.53 -9.04
C LEU A 216 -9.58 3.57 -7.55
N SER A 217 -9.97 2.58 -6.74
CA SER A 217 -9.60 2.49 -5.32
C SER A 217 -8.12 2.26 -5.08
N PRO A 218 -7.31 1.56 -5.90
CA PRO A 218 -5.86 1.58 -5.76
C PRO A 218 -5.26 2.97 -6.05
N LEU A 219 -5.85 3.76 -6.95
CA LEU A 219 -5.54 5.18 -7.15
C LEU A 219 -6.05 6.04 -5.98
N PHE A 220 -7.20 5.68 -5.40
CA PHE A 220 -7.76 6.25 -4.18
C PHE A 220 -7.01 5.79 -2.93
N SER A 221 -6.28 4.68 -2.96
CA SER A 221 -5.49 4.10 -1.89
C SER A 221 -4.11 4.74 -1.90
N ALA A 222 -3.54 4.98 -3.09
CA ALA A 222 -2.46 5.94 -3.27
C ALA A 222 -2.91 7.34 -2.83
N LEU A 223 -4.13 7.79 -3.18
CA LEU A 223 -4.72 9.04 -2.71
C LEU A 223 -4.97 9.01 -1.20
N VAL A 224 -5.35 7.88 -0.60
CA VAL A 224 -5.63 7.69 0.83
C VAL A 224 -4.34 7.55 1.60
N VAL A 225 -3.26 7.01 1.03
CA VAL A 225 -1.90 7.03 1.61
C VAL A 225 -1.30 8.44 1.47
N ILE A 226 -1.56 9.15 0.38
CA ILE A 226 -1.20 10.57 0.21
C ILE A 226 -2.05 11.46 1.12
N LEU A 227 -3.34 11.18 1.28
CA LEU A 227 -4.27 11.87 2.18
C LEU A 227 -3.96 11.50 3.61
N PHE A 228 -3.68 10.25 3.97
CA PHE A 228 -3.22 9.86 5.30
C PHE A 228 -1.87 10.49 5.59
N ARG A 229 -0.93 10.52 4.63
CA ARG A 229 0.34 11.23 4.79
C ARG A 229 0.12 12.73 4.94
N ARG A 230 -0.78 13.35 4.17
CA ARG A 230 -1.15 14.77 4.26
C ARG A 230 -2.02 15.10 5.48
N VAL A 231 -2.78 14.14 6.00
CA VAL A 231 -3.61 14.26 7.20
C VAL A 231 -2.74 14.02 8.42
N ILE A 232 -1.78 13.10 8.40
CA ILE A 232 -0.76 12.94 9.45
C ILE A 232 0.17 14.16 9.45
N LEU A 233 0.68 14.60 8.29
CA LEU A 233 1.46 15.83 8.16
C LEU A 233 0.61 17.07 8.47
N GLY A 234 -0.68 17.05 8.16
CA GLY A 234 -1.64 18.12 8.43
C GLY A 234 -2.12 18.16 9.88
N ILE A 235 -2.14 17.02 10.58
CA ILE A 235 -2.35 16.85 12.02
C ILE A 235 -1.08 17.28 12.77
N LEU A 236 0.11 16.97 12.25
CA LEU A 236 1.40 17.45 12.74
C LEU A 236 1.62 18.95 12.47
N ALA A 237 1.09 19.47 11.35
CA ALA A 237 1.05 20.90 11.01
C ALA A 237 -0.20 21.61 11.57
N TYR A 238 -1.08 20.90 12.29
CA TYR A 238 -2.28 21.47 12.88
C TYR A 238 -1.84 22.35 14.06
N GLU A 239 -1.96 23.65 13.86
CA GLU A 239 -1.54 24.73 14.76
C GLU A 239 -1.91 24.57 16.25
N PRO A 240 -3.07 24.01 16.65
CA PRO A 240 -3.36 23.82 18.08
C PRO A 240 -2.56 22.67 18.72
N ILE A 241 -2.20 21.62 17.98
CA ILE A 241 -1.40 20.50 18.53
C ILE A 241 0.09 20.91 18.64
N HIS A 242 0.61 21.66 17.66
CA HIS A 242 1.94 22.27 17.76
C HIS A 242 2.03 23.25 18.95
N ARG A 243 0.99 24.06 19.20
CA ARG A 243 0.92 24.92 20.39
C ARG A 243 0.95 24.15 21.70
N VAL A 244 0.26 23.00 21.80
CA VAL A 244 0.26 22.18 23.02
C VAL A 244 1.61 21.51 23.27
N ILE A 245 2.25 20.97 22.23
CA ILE A 245 3.57 20.33 22.34
C ILE A 245 4.68 21.37 22.60
N TRP A 246 4.62 22.53 21.94
CA TRP A 246 5.56 23.64 22.16
C TRP A 246 5.38 24.29 23.54
N ASN A 247 4.15 24.44 24.03
CA ASN A 247 3.91 24.91 25.39
C ASN A 247 4.43 23.94 26.44
N ARG A 248 4.31 22.62 26.23
CA ARG A 248 4.92 21.64 27.15
C ARG A 248 6.44 21.77 27.20
N ARG A 249 7.11 21.94 26.07
CA ARG A 249 8.57 22.15 26.02
C ARG A 249 9.00 23.48 26.64
N ARG A 250 8.27 24.58 26.39
CA ARG A 250 8.52 25.86 27.06
C ARG A 250 8.28 25.79 28.56
N HIS A 251 7.26 25.06 28.99
CA HIS A 251 6.97 24.88 30.41
C HIS A 251 8.07 24.06 31.10
N ILE A 252 8.56 23.01 30.45
CA ILE A 252 9.71 22.22 30.95
C ILE A 252 10.97 23.11 31.03
N ALA A 253 11.30 23.86 29.98
CA ALA A 253 12.47 24.75 30.00
C ALA A 253 12.36 25.88 31.06
N LEU A 254 11.15 26.39 31.32
CA LEU A 254 10.91 27.36 32.40
C LEU A 254 11.03 26.73 33.78
N LEU A 255 10.59 25.49 33.95
CA LEU A 255 10.77 24.75 35.20
C LEU A 255 12.25 24.43 35.44
N GLU A 256 12.99 23.99 34.43
CA GLU A 256 14.45 23.78 34.51
C GLU A 256 15.19 25.06 34.89
N ARG A 257 14.82 26.20 34.30
CA ARG A 257 15.43 27.50 34.64
C ARG A 257 15.11 27.93 36.07
N LYS A 258 13.85 27.75 36.52
CA LYS A 258 13.47 28.01 37.92
C LYS A 258 14.19 27.11 38.90
N ILE A 259 14.41 25.84 38.54
CA ILE A 259 15.19 24.90 39.37
C ILE A 259 16.64 25.38 39.46
N ALA A 260 17.24 25.79 38.34
CA ALA A 260 18.61 26.32 38.33
C ALA A 260 18.76 27.61 39.18
N ASP A 261 17.83 28.55 39.06
CA ASP A 261 17.85 29.80 39.85
C ASP A 261 17.69 29.51 41.36
N ARG A 262 16.79 28.59 41.72
CA ARG A 262 16.60 28.18 43.12
C ARG A 262 17.82 27.44 43.67
N MET A 263 18.49 26.62 42.85
CA MET A 263 19.75 26.00 43.25
C MET A 263 20.85 27.02 43.54
N PHE A 264 20.92 28.10 42.74
CA PHE A 264 21.87 29.18 42.96
C PHE A 264 21.57 29.94 44.26
N GLU A 265 20.29 30.25 44.54
CA GLU A 265 19.88 30.86 45.82
C GLU A 265 20.24 29.98 47.02
N VAL A 266 19.97 28.67 46.92
CA VAL A 266 20.34 27.72 47.99
C VAL A 266 21.85 27.69 48.20
N GLN A 267 22.64 27.75 47.14
CA GLN A 267 24.09 27.77 47.25
C GLN A 267 24.58 29.07 47.91
N MET A 268 24.06 30.23 47.51
CA MET A 268 24.40 31.51 48.13
C MET A 268 24.05 31.53 49.62
N LEU A 269 22.89 30.99 50.00
CA LEU A 269 22.50 30.88 51.41
C LEU A 269 23.43 29.95 52.19
N LYS A 270 23.88 28.84 51.59
CA LYS A 270 24.87 27.96 52.20
C LYS A 270 26.20 28.67 52.42
N ASP A 271 26.67 29.44 51.43
CA ASP A 271 27.91 30.20 51.53
C ASP A 271 27.80 31.28 52.62
N ARG A 272 26.65 31.95 52.71
CA ARG A 272 26.39 32.94 53.77
C ARG A 272 26.29 32.32 55.15
N ILE A 273 25.67 31.14 55.28
CA ILE A 273 25.66 30.37 56.53
C ILE A 273 27.09 29.93 56.89
N ALA A 274 27.91 29.53 55.92
CA ALA A 274 29.30 29.17 56.14
C ALA A 274 30.13 30.38 56.59
N GLU A 275 29.91 31.55 56.00
CA GLU A 275 30.57 32.80 56.39
C GLU A 275 30.15 33.24 57.81
N GLU A 276 28.86 33.22 58.12
CA GLU A 276 28.37 33.54 59.48
C GLU A 276 28.86 32.52 60.51
N ARG A 277 28.93 31.23 60.16
CA ARG A 277 29.56 30.21 61.02
C ARG A 277 31.06 30.46 61.22
N ALA A 278 31.78 30.90 60.19
CA ALA A 278 33.20 31.25 60.30
C ALA A 278 33.39 32.48 61.21
N ARG A 279 32.54 33.50 61.09
CA ARG A 279 32.54 34.67 61.98
C ARG A 279 32.25 34.28 63.43
N LEU A 280 31.22 33.45 63.66
CA LEU A 280 30.89 32.93 64.99
C LEU A 280 31.99 32.02 65.57
N SER A 281 32.77 31.35 64.73
CA SER A 281 33.93 30.56 65.18
C SER A 281 35.15 31.42 65.54
N LEU A 282 35.26 32.63 64.99
CA LEU A 282 36.29 33.62 65.34
C LEU A 282 35.95 34.38 66.63
N ASP A 283 34.66 34.57 66.94
CA ASP A 283 34.17 35.24 68.15
C ASP A 283 34.02 34.29 69.36
N ARG A 284 34.28 33.00 69.20
CA ARG A 284 34.31 32.06 70.33
C ARG A 284 35.69 32.11 70.98
N PRO A 285 35.83 32.65 72.21
CA PRO A 285 37.05 32.40 72.98
C PRO A 285 37.19 30.87 73.17
N PRO A 286 38.42 30.33 73.22
CA PRO A 286 38.63 28.91 73.40
C PRO A 286 37.99 28.49 74.72
N VAL A 287 36.93 27.68 74.64
CA VAL A 287 36.35 27.01 75.80
C VAL A 287 37.19 25.75 76.01
N GLU A 288 38.03 25.78 77.04
CA GLU A 288 38.61 24.57 77.62
C GLU A 288 37.49 23.71 78.23
N GLY A 289 37.43 22.43 77.85
CA GLY A 289 36.47 21.42 78.33
C GLY A 289 35.10 21.52 77.64
N GLU A 290 34.54 20.50 76.99
CA GLU A 290 34.28 19.14 77.46
C GLU A 290 33.76 18.26 76.28
N PRO A 291 33.46 16.95 76.47
CA PRO A 291 33.81 15.89 75.52
C PRO A 291 32.83 15.67 74.36
N ILE A 292 33.37 14.96 73.38
CA ILE A 292 32.76 14.45 72.15
C ILE A 292 31.52 13.61 72.48
N GLU A 293 30.34 14.09 72.10
CA GLU A 293 29.14 13.26 72.00
C GLU A 293 28.83 12.99 70.52
N SER A 294 29.15 11.77 70.11
CA SER A 294 28.89 11.20 68.80
C SER A 294 27.39 11.04 68.56
N VAL A 295 26.81 11.76 67.59
CA VAL A 295 25.44 11.53 67.13
C VAL A 295 25.45 11.00 65.70
N VAL A 296 25.45 9.67 65.67
CA VAL A 296 24.83 8.71 64.74
C VAL A 296 24.03 9.28 63.56
N GLU A 297 24.45 8.95 62.34
CA GLU A 297 23.65 8.96 61.11
C GLU A 297 22.64 7.80 61.10
N PRO A 298 21.40 7.99 60.62
CA PRO A 298 20.60 6.90 60.08
C PRO A 298 20.58 6.93 58.54
N ILE A 299 20.70 5.72 58.00
CA ILE A 299 20.62 5.27 56.60
C ILE A 299 19.28 5.61 55.96
#